data_AF-A0A6L2JCA6-F1
#
_entry.id   AF-A0A6L2JCA6-F1
#
_cell.length_a   1.000
_cell.length_b   1.000
_cell.length_c   1.000
_cell.angle_alpha   90.00
_cell.angle_beta   90.00
_cell.angle_gamma   90.00
#
_symmetry.space_group_name_H-M   'P 1'
#
loop_
_entity.id
_entity.type
_entity.pdbx_description
1 polymer ?
#
loop_
_entity_poly.entity_id
_entity_poly.type
_entity_poly.pdbx_seq_one_letter_code
_entity_poly.pdbx_strand_id
1 'polypeptide(L)'
;MPPKKTLTSAAPAMTQAAIRQLVADSVATALEAQAATMASNNNPNRNTEPRETPVAKTGNYKEFIRCQLFYFNGTEGAFGLIRWFERTESVFSRSNCAEENKVTFSTGTLTDDALS
;
A
#
# COMPACT_ATOMS: atom_id res chain seq x y z
N MET A 1 1.78 59.23 32.95
CA MET A 1 2.34 57.93 32.55
C MET A 1 1.45 57.34 31.46
N PRO A 2 1.96 56.84 30.32
CA PRO A 2 1.13 56.19 29.32
C PRO A 2 0.96 54.69 29.66
N PRO A 3 -0.20 54.07 29.36
CA PRO A 3 -0.37 52.64 29.56
C PRO A 3 0.29 51.85 28.41
N LYS A 4 1.05 50.81 28.79
CA LYS A 4 1.76 49.91 27.89
C LYS A 4 0.75 48.95 27.24
N LYS A 5 0.57 49.04 25.92
CA LYS A 5 -0.29 48.10 25.16
C LYS A 5 0.46 46.79 24.96
N THR A 6 0.02 45.73 25.64
CA THR A 6 0.45 44.35 25.37
C THR A 6 -0.26 43.85 24.12
N LEU A 7 0.49 43.59 23.05
CA LEU A 7 -0.01 42.89 21.87
C LEU A 7 0.20 41.39 22.08
N THR A 8 -0.85 40.71 22.54
CA THR A 8 -0.90 39.24 22.54
C THR A 8 -1.15 38.80 21.09
N SER A 9 -0.08 38.43 20.39
CA SER A 9 -0.17 37.74 19.10
C SER A 9 -0.53 36.29 19.36
N ALA A 10 -1.80 35.95 19.22
CA ALA A 10 -2.27 34.56 19.23
C ALA A 10 -1.99 33.96 17.85
N ALA A 11 -0.89 33.22 17.72
CA ALA A 11 -0.67 32.35 16.57
C ALA A 11 -1.74 31.24 16.59
N PRO A 12 -2.40 30.91 15.46
CA PRO A 12 -3.37 29.82 15.43
C PRO A 12 -2.68 28.50 15.77
N ALA A 13 -3.08 27.88 16.88
CA ALA A 13 -2.64 26.53 17.20
C ALA A 13 -3.21 25.59 16.12
N MET A 14 -2.36 25.07 15.23
CA MET A 14 -2.76 24.03 14.28
C MET A 14 -3.33 22.85 15.05
N THR A 15 -4.64 22.65 14.94
CA THR A 15 -5.32 21.56 15.63
C THR A 15 -5.06 20.24 14.91
N GLN A 16 -5.08 19.14 15.65
CA GLN A 16 -4.96 17.80 15.06
C GLN A 16 -6.05 17.53 14.00
N ALA A 17 -7.22 18.15 14.13
CA ALA A 17 -8.29 18.08 13.14
C ALA A 17 -7.91 18.74 11.81
N ALA A 18 -7.26 19.91 11.85
CA ALA A 18 -6.79 20.60 10.64
C ALA A 18 -5.72 19.79 9.90
N ILE A 19 -4.81 19.12 10.63
CA ILE A 19 -3.81 18.24 10.03
C ILE A 19 -4.47 17.03 9.34
N ARG A 20 -5.46 16.40 10.00
CA ARG A 20 -6.20 15.27 9.42
C ARG A 20 -6.98 15.67 8.17
N GLN A 21 -7.59 16.85 8.17
CA GLN A 21 -8.28 17.39 6.99
C GLN A 21 -7.30 17.65 5.85
N LEU A 22 -6.17 18.30 6.11
CA LEU A 22 -5.14 18.55 5.09
C LEU A 22 -4.67 17.25 4.42
N VAL A 23 -4.45 16.20 5.23
CA VAL A 23 -4.05 14.88 4.71
C VAL A 23 -5.16 14.29 3.84
N ALA A 24 -6.41 14.30 4.30
CA ALA A 24 -7.54 13.78 3.53
C ALA A 24 -7.73 14.53 2.19
N ASP A 25 -7.67 15.85 2.22
CA ASP A 25 -7.82 16.70 1.02
C ASP A 25 -6.68 16.47 0.02
N SER A 26 -5.44 16.32 0.51
CA SER A 26 -4.28 16.04 -0.34
C SER A 26 -4.39 14.67 -1.03
N VAL A 27 -4.87 13.65 -0.31
CA VAL A 27 -5.07 12.30 -0.85
C VAL A 27 -6.19 12.29 -1.87
N ALA A 28 -7.31 12.97 -1.59
CA ALA A 28 -8.43 13.10 -2.53
C ALA A 28 -8.00 13.81 -3.82
N THR A 29 -7.25 14.91 -3.70
CA THR A 29 -6.74 15.67 -4.84
C THR A 29 -5.79 14.83 -5.70
N ALA A 30 -4.89 14.07 -5.09
CA ALA A 30 -3.97 13.19 -5.81
C ALA A 30 -4.70 12.06 -6.54
N LEU A 31 -5.76 11.50 -5.94
CA LEU A 31 -6.57 10.46 -6.55
C LEU A 31 -7.34 10.97 -7.77
N GLU A 32 -7.95 12.17 -7.67
CA GLU A 32 -8.63 12.82 -8.81
C GLU A 32 -7.65 13.14 -9.95
N ALA A 33 -6.46 13.65 -9.64
CA ALA A 33 -5.43 13.92 -10.64
C ALA A 33 -4.97 12.63 -11.35
N GLN A 34 -4.86 11.52 -10.61
CA GLN A 34 -4.55 10.21 -11.18
C GLN A 34 -5.67 9.73 -12.11
N ALA A 35 -6.94 9.86 -11.70
CA ALA A 35 -8.09 9.49 -12.51
C ALA A 35 -8.18 10.30 -13.81
N ALA A 36 -7.95 11.62 -13.74
CA ALA A 36 -7.93 12.50 -14.90
C ALA A 36 -6.79 12.16 -15.88
N THR A 37 -5.61 11.80 -15.37
CA THR A 37 -4.47 11.36 -16.19
C THR A 37 -4.78 10.06 -16.92
N MET A 38 -5.45 9.11 -16.24
CA MET A 38 -5.90 7.85 -16.86
C MET A 38 -6.96 8.09 -17.95
N ALA A 39 -7.84 9.08 -17.77
CA ALA A 39 -8.85 9.45 -18.76
C ALA A 39 -8.24 10.13 -20.01
N SER A 40 -7.23 10.99 -19.83
CA SER A 40 -6.54 11.69 -20.93
C SER A 40 -5.72 10.76 -21.84
N ASN A 41 -5.30 9.59 -21.34
CA ASN A 41 -4.53 8.63 -22.13
C ASN A 41 -5.39 7.82 -23.12
N ASN A 42 -6.72 7.97 -23.10
CA ASN A 42 -7.61 7.44 -24.13
C ASN A 42 -7.60 8.33 -25.38
N ASN A 43 -6.50 8.30 -26.13
CA ASN A 43 -6.48 8.81 -27.50
C ASN A 43 -7.30 7.86 -28.41
N PRO A 44 -8.32 8.33 -29.17
CA PRO A 44 -9.10 7.49 -30.07
C PRO A 44 -8.38 7.11 -31.37
N ASN A 45 -7.16 7.59 -31.61
CA ASN A 45 -6.37 7.30 -32.80
C ASN A 45 -5.21 6.34 -32.51
N ARG A 46 -5.52 5.09 -32.17
CA ARG A 46 -4.63 3.96 -32.44
C ARG A 46 -5.45 2.82 -33.03
N ASN A 47 -5.27 2.64 -34.34
CA ASN A 47 -5.30 1.38 -35.07
C ASN A 47 -5.64 0.15 -34.20
N THR A 48 -6.79 -0.44 -34.53
CA THR A 48 -7.45 -1.59 -33.92
C THR A 48 -6.61 -2.86 -33.98
N GLU A 49 -5.54 -2.94 -33.21
CA GLU A 49 -5.04 -4.23 -32.74
C GLU A 49 -5.99 -4.73 -31.65
N PRO A 50 -6.23 -6.05 -31.53
CA PRO A 50 -7.09 -6.59 -30.50
C PRO A 50 -6.68 -6.00 -29.16
N ARG A 51 -7.63 -5.30 -28.54
CA ARG A 51 -7.52 -4.81 -27.18
C ARG A 51 -7.37 -6.06 -26.33
N GLU A 52 -6.13 -6.53 -26.16
CA GLU A 52 -5.78 -7.47 -25.13
C GLU A 52 -6.26 -6.75 -23.86
N THR A 53 -7.39 -7.20 -23.34
CA THR A 53 -7.77 -6.99 -21.95
C THR A 53 -6.47 -7.05 -21.18
N PRO A 54 -6.12 -6.05 -20.36
CA PRO A 54 -4.89 -6.12 -19.59
C PRO A 54 -5.00 -7.43 -18.82
N VAL A 55 -4.30 -8.46 -19.32
CA VAL A 55 -4.25 -9.75 -18.67
C VAL A 55 -3.68 -9.36 -17.34
N ALA A 56 -4.50 -9.47 -16.30
CA ALA A 56 -4.10 -9.13 -14.95
C ALA A 56 -2.74 -9.79 -14.77
N LYS A 57 -1.70 -8.96 -14.74
CA LYS A 57 -0.33 -9.41 -14.96
C LYS A 57 -0.06 -10.34 -13.79
N THR A 58 -0.15 -11.66 -14.03
CA THR A 58 -0.08 -12.68 -12.99
C THR A 58 1.09 -12.31 -12.09
N GLY A 59 0.80 -11.98 -10.82
CA GLY A 59 1.80 -11.52 -9.88
C GLY A 59 2.92 -12.54 -9.82
N ASN A 60 4.05 -12.20 -10.42
CA ASN A 60 5.20 -13.09 -10.44
C ASN A 60 5.89 -13.05 -9.06
N TYR A 61 6.76 -14.02 -8.80
CA TYR A 61 7.47 -14.12 -7.52
C TYR A 61 8.22 -12.83 -7.14
N LYS A 62 8.73 -12.07 -8.12
CA LYS A 62 9.41 -10.79 -7.87
C LYS A 62 8.46 -9.73 -7.27
N GLU A 63 7.22 -9.67 -7.73
CA GLU A 63 6.21 -8.77 -7.17
C GLU A 63 5.86 -9.16 -5.73
N PHE A 64 5.76 -10.46 -5.45
CA PHE A 64 5.55 -11.00 -4.09
C PHE A 64 6.67 -10.60 -3.13
N ILE A 65 7.94 -10.79 -3.51
CA ILE A 65 9.10 -10.42 -2.67
C ILE A 65 9.19 -8.90 -2.45
N ARG A 66 8.78 -8.09 -3.43
CA ARG A 66 8.78 -6.63 -3.30
C ARG A 66 7.79 -6.10 -2.26
N CYS A 67 6.76 -6.88 -1.88
CA CYS A 67 5.74 -6.46 -0.93
C CYS A 67 6.18 -6.46 0.55
N GLN A 68 7.50 -6.54 0.81
CA GLN A 68 8.11 -6.59 2.13
C GLN A 68 7.82 -7.91 2.84
N LEU A 69 8.46 -8.96 2.32
CA LEU A 69 8.35 -10.32 2.82
C LEU A 69 8.76 -10.45 4.29
N PHE A 70 8.11 -11.37 5.00
CA PHE A 70 8.43 -11.72 6.37
C PHE A 70 8.68 -13.23 6.45
N TYR A 71 9.82 -13.63 7.00
CA TYR A 71 10.20 -15.03 7.14
C TYR A 71 9.76 -15.57 8.50
N PHE A 72 9.36 -16.83 8.53
CA PHE A 72 9.03 -17.54 9.78
C PHE A 72 10.03 -18.66 10.01
N ASN A 73 10.70 -18.63 11.16
CA ASN A 73 11.76 -19.56 11.52
C ASN A 73 11.30 -20.67 12.48
N GLY A 74 10.03 -20.67 12.90
CA GLY A 74 9.46 -21.69 13.79
C GLY A 74 9.63 -21.42 15.29
N THR A 75 10.49 -20.50 15.71
CA THR A 75 10.86 -20.34 17.14
C THR A 75 9.84 -19.56 17.97
N GLU A 76 8.99 -18.76 17.33
CA GLU A 76 8.02 -17.87 17.99
C GLU A 76 6.71 -18.56 18.42
N GLY A 77 6.56 -19.86 18.11
CA GLY A 77 5.37 -20.65 18.44
C GLY A 77 4.09 -20.13 17.79
N ALA A 78 2.93 -20.38 18.44
CA ALA A 78 1.62 -20.09 17.87
C ALA A 78 1.39 -18.59 17.59
N PHE A 79 1.91 -17.70 18.42
CA PHE A 79 1.78 -16.25 18.22
C PHE A 79 2.55 -15.78 16.98
N GLY A 80 3.77 -16.27 16.79
CA GLY A 80 4.54 -15.97 15.57
C GLY A 80 3.88 -16.54 14.33
N LEU A 81 3.30 -17.74 14.43
CA LEU A 81 2.56 -18.35 13.32
C LEU A 81 1.35 -17.52 12.91
N ILE A 82 0.53 -17.05 13.87
CA ILE A 82 -0.62 -16.17 13.59
C ILE A 82 -0.16 -14.88 12.89
N ARG A 83 0.88 -14.24 13.42
CA ARG A 83 1.44 -13.02 12.83
C ARG A 83 1.96 -13.25 11.40
N TRP A 84 2.57 -14.40 11.15
CA TRP A 84 3.05 -14.77 9.82
C TRP A 84 1.88 -14.95 8.84
N PHE A 85 0.78 -15.59 9.24
CA PHE A 85 -0.43 -15.71 8.42
C PHE A 85 -0.99 -14.34 8.03
N GLU A 86 -1.23 -13.46 9.01
CA GLU A 86 -1.76 -12.11 8.78
C GLU A 86 -0.88 -11.31 7.80
N ARG A 87 0.45 -11.41 7.95
CA ARG A 87 1.40 -10.72 7.09
C ARG A 87 1.39 -11.28 5.66
N THR A 88 1.33 -12.59 5.53
CA THR A 88 1.34 -13.30 4.25
C THR A 88 0.06 -13.03 3.47
N GLU A 89 -1.11 -13.01 4.13
CA GLU A 89 -2.38 -12.59 3.51
C GLU A 89 -2.33 -11.15 2.99
N SER A 90 -1.76 -10.23 3.79
CA SER A 90 -1.56 -8.84 3.35
C SER A 90 -0.65 -8.72 2.13
N VAL A 91 0.43 -9.50 2.08
CA VAL A 91 1.33 -9.57 0.93
C VAL A 91 0.61 -10.10 -0.30
N PHE A 92 -0.23 -11.14 -0.18
CA PHE A 92 -1.01 -11.65 -1.31
C PHE A 92 -2.02 -10.64 -1.86
N SER A 93 -2.71 -9.92 -0.98
CA SER A 93 -3.62 -8.85 -1.38
C SER A 93 -2.92 -7.75 -2.19
N ARG A 94 -1.64 -7.46 -1.88
CA ARG A 94 -0.87 -6.38 -2.52
C ARG A 94 -0.09 -6.79 -3.77
N SER A 95 0.24 -8.08 -3.92
CA SER A 95 1.16 -8.58 -4.94
C SER A 95 0.49 -9.03 -6.24
N ASN A 96 -0.85 -9.01 -6.32
CA ASN A 96 -1.63 -9.59 -7.43
C ASN A 96 -1.24 -11.06 -7.71
N CYS A 97 -0.82 -11.79 -6.69
CA CYS A 97 -0.42 -13.19 -6.81
C CYS A 97 -1.64 -14.04 -7.20
N ALA A 98 -1.48 -14.87 -8.23
CA ALA A 98 -2.52 -15.82 -8.62
C ALA A 98 -2.69 -16.92 -7.56
N GLU A 99 -3.90 -17.46 -7.44
CA GLU A 99 -4.28 -18.41 -6.38
C GLU A 99 -3.40 -19.65 -6.38
N GLU A 100 -3.07 -20.16 -7.57
CA GLU A 100 -2.24 -21.34 -7.78
C GLU A 100 -0.80 -21.17 -7.25
N ASN A 101 -0.30 -19.93 -7.14
CA ASN A 101 1.07 -19.64 -6.72
C ASN A 101 1.17 -19.34 -5.22
N LYS A 102 0.05 -19.10 -4.52
CA LYS A 102 0.06 -18.67 -3.11
C LYS A 102 0.78 -19.67 -2.21
N VAL A 103 0.46 -20.96 -2.34
CA VAL A 103 1.09 -22.00 -1.51
C VAL A 103 2.60 -22.03 -1.73
N THR A 104 3.03 -22.14 -2.99
CA THR A 104 4.46 -22.19 -3.35
C THR A 104 5.23 -20.97 -2.85
N PHE A 105 4.63 -19.77 -2.95
CA PHE A 105 5.28 -18.53 -2.51
C PHE A 105 5.33 -18.43 -0.99
N SER A 106 4.27 -18.80 -0.27
CA SER A 106 4.25 -18.87 1.19
C SER A 106 5.30 -19.84 1.72
N THR A 107 5.41 -21.04 1.14
CA THR A 107 6.41 -22.03 1.56
C THR A 107 7.83 -21.49 1.42
N GLY A 108 8.09 -20.64 0.42
CA GLY A 108 9.38 -19.95 0.26
C GLY A 108 9.72 -18.91 1.34
N THR A 109 8.82 -18.67 2.31
CA THR A 109 9.05 -17.79 3.47
C THR A 109 9.32 -18.53 4.77
N LEU A 110 9.19 -19.87 4.76
CA LEU A 110 9.52 -20.72 5.91
C LEU A 110 11.03 -20.97 5.95
N THR A 111 11.59 -21.00 7.15
CA THR A 111 13.04 -21.13 7.40
C THR A 111 13.29 -21.97 8.66
N ASP A 112 14.51 -22.51 8.80
CA ASP A 112 15.00 -23.18 10.02
C ASP A 112 14.02 -24.22 10.60
N ASP A 113 13.62 -24.08 11.87
CA ASP A 113 12.76 -25.03 12.59
C ASP A 113 11.37 -25.13 11.95
N ALA A 114 10.92 -24.13 11.18
CA ALA A 114 9.66 -24.20 10.44
C ALA A 114 9.69 -25.16 9.23
N LEU A 115 10.89 -25.61 8.82
CA LEU A 115 11.09 -26.57 7.72
C LEU A 115 11.41 -28.00 8.22
N SER A 116 11.56 -28.20 9.54
CA SER A 116 11.88 -29.50 10.14
C SER A 116 10.69 -30.44 10.28
#